data_AF-T1A9E7-F1
#
_entry.id   AF-T1A9E7-F1
#
_cell.length_a   1.000
_cell.length_b   1.000
_cell.length_c   1.000
_cell.angle_alpha   90.00
_cell.angle_beta   90.00
_cell.angle_gamma   90.00
#
_symmetry.space_group_name_H-M   'P 1'
#
loop_
_entity.id
_entity.type
_entity.pdbx_description
1 polymer ?
#
loop_
_entity_poly.entity_id
_entity_poly.type
_entity_poly.pdbx_seq_one_letter_code
_entity_poly.pdbx_strand_id
1 'polypeptide(L)'
;VPYDDPRQLALHRIRAAELLDESATHSGPFDLQAYARSGAFGFLDEGPIELVLRMQRPAAQHLYETPLSNDQRIDDDGPDYVRIHATVNLTSQLRWWIWGLAGR
;
A
#
# COMPACT_ATOMS: atom_id res chain seq x y z
N VAL A 1 -11.06 -26.07 18.70
CA VAL A 1 -9.58 -26.06 18.73
C VAL A 1 -9.19 -24.61 18.95
N PRO A 2 -8.32 -24.27 19.92
CA PRO A 2 -7.85 -22.89 20.07
C PRO A 2 -7.20 -22.48 18.75
N TYR A 3 -7.52 -21.27 18.27
CA TYR A 3 -6.87 -20.72 17.09
C TYR A 3 -5.66 -19.93 17.59
N ASP A 4 -4.46 -20.44 17.32
CA ASP A 4 -3.21 -19.77 17.73
C ASP A 4 -2.74 -18.73 16.71
N ASP A 5 -3.41 -18.68 15.54
CA ASP A 5 -3.10 -17.76 14.45
C ASP A 5 -3.81 -16.40 14.58
N PRO A 6 -3.13 -15.28 14.27
CA PRO A 6 -3.73 -13.96 14.25
C PRO A 6 -4.88 -13.87 13.23
N ARG A 7 -5.96 -13.20 13.62
CA ARG A 7 -7.16 -13.00 12.78
C ARG A 7 -7.42 -11.52 12.53
N GLN A 8 -7.83 -11.21 11.31
CA GLN A 8 -8.18 -9.86 10.91
C GLN A 8 -9.69 -9.69 10.91
N LEU A 9 -10.16 -8.72 11.69
CA LEU A 9 -11.57 -8.36 11.79
C LEU A 9 -11.71 -6.90 11.39
N ALA A 10 -12.58 -6.63 10.42
CA ALA A 10 -12.89 -5.26 10.04
C ALA A 10 -13.72 -4.60 11.14
N LEU A 11 -13.17 -3.59 11.80
CA LEU A 11 -13.80 -2.91 12.95
C LEU A 11 -15.23 -2.44 12.65
N HIS A 12 -15.47 -1.89 11.45
CA HIS A 12 -16.79 -1.43 11.01
C HIS A 12 -17.84 -2.54 10.83
N ARG A 13 -17.45 -3.82 10.93
CA ARG A 13 -18.35 -4.98 10.84
C ARG A 13 -18.69 -5.56 12.22
N ILE A 14 -18.05 -5.08 13.29
CA ILE A 14 -18.30 -5.52 14.65
C ILE A 14 -19.57 -4.83 15.15
N ARG A 15 -20.58 -5.61 15.54
CA ARG A 15 -21.86 -5.08 16.05
C ARG A 15 -21.83 -4.81 17.55
N ALA A 16 -21.16 -5.66 18.31
CA ALA A 16 -21.02 -5.57 19.76
C ALA A 16 -19.79 -6.38 20.21
N ALA A 17 -19.29 -6.07 21.39
CA ALA A 17 -18.27 -6.84 22.10
C ALA A 17 -18.68 -6.92 23.58
N GLU A 18 -18.48 -8.07 24.20
CA GLU A 18 -18.78 -8.33 25.61
C GLU A 18 -17.49 -8.74 26.33
N LEU A 19 -17.29 -8.21 27.54
CA LEU A 19 -16.16 -8.56 28.38
C LEU A 19 -16.50 -9.86 29.12
N LEU A 20 -15.62 -10.86 29.02
CA LEU A 20 -15.75 -12.12 29.75
C LEU A 20 -14.94 -12.05 31.05
N ASP A 21 -15.36 -12.81 32.06
CA ASP A 21 -14.60 -13.01 33.30
C ASP A 21 -13.32 -13.84 33.08
N GLU A 22 -13.22 -14.49 31.92
CA GLU A 22 -12.06 -15.29 31.50
C GLU A 22 -10.94 -14.38 30.98
N SER A 23 -9.71 -14.65 31.42
CA SER A 23 -8.53 -13.95 30.90
C SER A 23 -8.24 -14.35 29.45
N ALA A 24 -7.89 -13.37 28.62
CA ALA A 24 -7.47 -13.63 27.26
C ALA A 24 -6.17 -14.45 27.22
N THR A 25 -6.16 -15.51 26.42
CA THR A 25 -4.95 -16.26 26.08
C THR A 25 -4.24 -15.60 24.90
N HIS A 26 -2.96 -15.26 25.09
CA HIS A 26 -2.11 -14.69 24.05
C HIS A 26 -1.03 -15.70 23.64
N SER A 27 -0.97 -16.05 22.36
CA SER A 27 0.00 -17.00 21.80
C SER A 27 1.35 -16.30 21.53
N GLY A 28 2.25 -16.31 22.51
CA GLY A 28 3.64 -15.85 22.33
C GLY A 28 3.81 -14.34 22.16
N PRO A 29 4.98 -13.81 21.78
CA PRO A 29 5.15 -12.39 21.46
C PRO A 29 4.52 -12.04 20.11
N PHE A 30 3.75 -10.94 20.03
CA PHE A 30 3.15 -10.44 18.79
C PHE A 30 3.68 -9.03 18.46
N ASP A 31 4.26 -8.87 17.28
CA ASP A 31 4.68 -7.58 16.72
C ASP A 31 3.75 -7.22 15.55
N LEU A 32 2.87 -6.24 15.78
CA LEU A 32 1.93 -5.74 14.79
C LEU A 32 2.64 -5.18 13.53
N GLN A 33 3.79 -4.54 13.70
CA GLN A 33 4.55 -3.97 12.58
C GLN A 33 5.17 -5.06 11.73
N ALA A 34 5.75 -6.09 12.35
CA ALA A 34 6.27 -7.25 11.61
C ALA A 34 5.14 -8.00 10.89
N TYR A 35 4.00 -8.19 11.54
CA TYR A 35 2.82 -8.81 10.95
C TYR A 35 2.25 -8.02 9.77
N ALA A 36 2.25 -6.68 9.85
CA ALA A 36 1.84 -5.83 8.74
C ALA A 36 2.78 -5.98 7.53
N ARG A 37 4.10 -5.92 7.78
CA ARG A 37 5.13 -6.07 6.73
C ARG A 37 5.16 -7.44 6.08
N SER A 38 4.68 -8.49 6.74
CA SER A 38 4.61 -9.82 6.14
C SER A 38 3.54 -9.95 5.04
N GLY A 39 2.79 -8.86 4.75
CA GLY A 39 1.69 -8.87 3.79
C GLY A 39 0.44 -9.56 4.32
N ALA A 40 0.38 -9.86 5.63
CA ALA A 40 -0.73 -10.62 6.20
C ALA A 40 -2.08 -9.93 5.97
N PHE A 41 -2.12 -8.59 5.95
CA PHE A 41 -3.33 -7.80 5.67
C PHE A 41 -3.86 -7.92 4.22
N GLY A 42 -3.23 -8.73 3.36
CA GLY A 42 -3.62 -8.87 1.95
C GLY A 42 -3.21 -7.68 1.09
N PHE A 43 -2.50 -6.71 1.67
CA PHE A 43 -1.77 -5.69 0.95
C PHE A 43 -0.34 -6.21 0.84
N LEU A 44 0.05 -6.63 -0.36
CA LEU A 44 1.48 -6.79 -0.66
C LEU A 44 2.12 -5.44 -0.37
N ASP A 45 3.20 -5.44 0.41
CA ASP A 45 4.17 -4.35 0.52
C ASP A 45 5.53 -5.02 0.45
N GLU A 46 6.12 -5.03 -0.75
CA GLU A 46 7.40 -5.67 -1.02
C GLU A 46 8.58 -4.74 -0.73
N GLY A 47 8.32 -3.59 -0.09
CA GLY A 47 9.32 -2.58 0.21
C GLY A 47 9.55 -1.58 -0.93
N PRO A 48 10.53 -0.68 -0.76
CA PRO A 48 10.76 0.41 -1.69
C PRO A 48 11.34 -0.08 -3.02
N ILE A 49 10.85 0.49 -4.11
CA ILE A 49 11.36 0.32 -5.47
C ILE A 49 11.62 1.69 -6.10
N GLU A 50 12.55 1.75 -7.06
CA GLU A 50 12.61 2.87 -7.99
C GLU A 50 11.52 2.69 -9.05
N LEU A 51 10.53 3.57 -9.04
CA LEU A 51 9.48 3.60 -10.05
C LEU A 51 9.84 4.61 -11.14
N VAL A 52 9.89 4.15 -12.39
CA VAL A 52 10.06 4.99 -13.57
C VAL A 52 8.84 4.86 -14.48
N LEU A 53 8.14 5.97 -14.69
CA LEU A 53 6.95 6.04 -15.55
C LEU A 53 7.19 6.98 -16.72
N ARG A 54 6.72 6.58 -17.90
CA ARG A 54 6.60 7.49 -19.05
C ARG A 54 5.12 7.81 -19.23
N MET A 55 4.74 9.07 -19.07
CA MET A 55 3.35 9.51 -19.10
C MET A 55 3.15 10.64 -20.11
N GLN A 56 1.97 10.71 -20.72
CA GLN A 56 1.58 11.90 -21.49
C GLN A 56 1.47 13.10 -20.55
N ARG A 57 1.91 14.28 -21.01
CA ARG A 57 1.91 15.51 -20.20
C ARG A 57 0.57 15.80 -19.50
N PRO A 58 -0.60 15.72 -20.16
CA PRO A 58 -1.88 15.97 -19.49
C PRO A 58 -2.18 14.95 -18.37
N ALA A 59 -1.81 13.69 -18.57
CA ALA A 59 -2.01 12.64 -17.57
C ALA A 59 -1.08 12.80 -16.35
N ALA A 60 0.11 13.37 -16.56
CA ALA A 60 1.08 13.64 -15.51
C ALA A 60 0.76 14.89 -14.67
N GLN A 61 -0.20 15.73 -15.08
CA GLN A 61 -0.47 17.02 -14.45
C GLN A 61 -0.72 16.92 -12.93
N HIS A 62 -1.51 15.93 -12.49
CA HIS A 62 -1.78 15.74 -11.06
C HIS A 62 -0.52 15.41 -10.25
N LEU A 63 0.48 14.77 -10.85
CA LEU A 63 1.71 14.39 -10.15
C LEU A 63 2.66 15.58 -9.91
N TYR A 64 2.42 16.73 -10.53
CA TYR A 64 3.09 17.97 -10.14
C TYR A 64 2.55 18.54 -8.82
N GLU A 65 1.26 18.34 -8.54
CA GLU A 65 0.59 18.87 -7.34
C GLU A 65 0.63 17.88 -6.17
N THR A 66 0.44 16.59 -6.46
CA THR A 66 0.49 15.49 -5.49
C THR A 66 1.55 14.47 -5.90
N PRO A 67 2.83 14.71 -5.53
CA PRO A 67 3.91 13.77 -5.80
C PRO A 67 3.67 12.40 -5.16
N LEU A 68 4.16 11.35 -5.83
CA LEU A 68 4.14 9.97 -5.32
C LEU A 68 5.02 9.80 -4.07
N SER A 69 6.12 10.57 -4.00
CA SER A 69 7.10 10.57 -2.92
C SER A 69 7.86 11.89 -2.88
N ASN A 70 8.60 12.14 -1.80
CA ASN A 70 9.38 13.38 -1.62
C ASN A 70 10.55 13.51 -2.61
N ASP A 71 11.09 12.40 -3.08
CA ASP A 71 12.19 12.35 -4.05
C ASP A 71 11.71 12.31 -5.50
N GLN A 72 10.41 12.53 -5.74
CA GLN A 72 9.86 12.51 -7.09
C GLN A 72 10.51 13.58 -7.96
N ARG A 73 10.93 13.17 -9.16
CA ARG A 73 11.41 14.05 -10.22
C ARG A 73 10.62 13.82 -11.50
N ILE A 74 10.38 14.88 -12.24
CA ILE A 74 9.74 14.86 -13.54
C ILE A 74 10.70 15.51 -14.54
N ASP A 75 11.18 14.73 -15.50
CA ASP A 75 12.07 15.17 -16.56
C ASP A 75 11.31 15.16 -17.91
N ASP A 76 11.66 16.08 -18.82
CA ASP A 76 11.06 16.13 -20.16
C ASP A 76 11.44 14.89 -20.99
N ASP A 77 10.48 14.25 -21.66
CA ASP A 77 10.69 13.08 -22.53
C ASP A 77 10.05 13.29 -23.92
N GLY A 78 10.36 14.44 -24.52
CA GLY A 78 9.84 14.88 -25.81
C GLY A 78 8.64 15.83 -25.72
N PRO A 79 7.99 16.15 -26.85
CA PRO A 79 6.94 17.17 -26.90
C PRO A 79 5.68 16.79 -26.10
N ASP A 80 5.25 15.52 -26.16
CA ASP A 80 3.97 15.10 -25.57
C ASP A 80 4.11 14.30 -24.27
N TYR A 81 5.33 13.92 -23.90
CA TYR A 81 5.60 13.01 -22.79
C TYR A 81 6.56 13.59 -21.78
N VAL A 82 6.45 13.07 -20.55
CA VAL A 82 7.38 13.29 -19.46
C VAL A 82 7.80 11.94 -18.88
N ARG A 83 8.95 11.93 -18.23
CA ARG A 83 9.45 10.80 -17.45
C ARG A 83 9.43 11.15 -15.98
N ILE A 84 8.85 10.27 -15.17
CA ILE A 84 8.69 10.45 -13.73
C ILE A 84 9.52 9.39 -13.03
N HIS A 85 10.34 9.82 -12.07
CA HIS A 85 11.14 8.99 -11.18
C HIS A 85 10.66 9.21 -9.75
N ALA A 86 10.48 8.15 -8.97
CA ALA A 86 10.11 8.24 -7.55
C ALA A 86 10.49 6.96 -6.81
N THR A 87 10.91 7.06 -5.55
CA THR A 87 11.03 5.89 -4.66
C THR A 87 9.71 5.64 -3.94
N VAL A 88 9.08 4.50 -4.20
CA VAL A 88 7.76 4.15 -3.64
C VAL A 88 7.73 2.70 -3.16
N ASN A 89 6.87 2.39 -2.19
CA ASN A 89 6.66 0.99 -1.79
C ASN A 89 5.88 0.23 -2.88
N LEU A 90 6.36 -0.97 -3.22
CA LEU A 90 5.70 -1.88 -4.15
C LEU A 90 4.49 -2.51 -3.47
N THR A 91 3.37 -1.79 -3.52
CA THR A 91 2.13 -2.22 -2.88
C THR A 91 1.09 -2.77 -3.86
N SER A 92 0.12 -3.55 -3.37
CA SER A 92 -1.07 -3.92 -4.15
C SER A 92 -1.80 -2.70 -4.71
N GLN A 93 -1.89 -1.61 -3.92
CA GLN A 93 -2.52 -0.36 -4.33
C GLN A 93 -1.77 0.33 -5.46
N LEU A 94 -0.43 0.38 -5.39
CA LEU A 94 0.41 0.92 -6.47
C LEU A 94 0.20 0.11 -7.77
N ARG A 95 0.19 -1.23 -7.69
CA ARG A 95 -0.06 -2.08 -8.86
C ARG A 95 -1.43 -1.79 -9.50
N TRP A 96 -2.48 -1.68 -8.69
CA TRP A 96 -3.82 -1.33 -9.20
C TRP A 96 -3.88 0.06 -9.81
N TRP A 97 -3.21 1.03 -9.20
CA TRP A 97 -3.13 2.39 -9.73
C TRP A 97 -2.44 2.41 -11.11
N ILE A 98 -1.33 1.69 -11.28
CA ILE A 98 -0.64 1.56 -12.58
C ILE A 98 -1.56 0.91 -13.62
N TRP A 99 -2.22 -0.21 -13.28
CA TRP A 99 -3.13 -0.88 -14.22
C TRP A 99 -4.33 -0.01 -14.62
N GLY A 100 -4.86 0.79 -13.70
CA GLY A 100 -5.95 1.72 -13.97
C GLY A 100 -5.54 2.87 -14.92
N LEU A 101 -4.26 3.27 -14.90
CA LEU A 101 -3.73 4.32 -15.79
C LEU A 101 -3.37 3.81 -17.18
N ALA A 102 -2.88 2.58 -17.29
CA ALA A 102 -2.45 1.98 -18.56
C ALA A 102 -3.61 1.43 -19.42
N GLY A 103 -4.84 1.44 -18.90
CA GLY A 103 -6.02 0.85 -19.54
C GLY A 103 -6.77 1.74 -20.53
N ARG A 104 -6.14 2.77 -21.11
CA ARG A 104 -6.73 3.59 -22.18
C ARG A 104 -5.80 3.71 -23.38
#